data_AF-A0A956ITU0-F1
#
_entry.id   AF-A0A956ITU0-F1
#
_cell.length_a   1.000
_cell.length_b   1.000
_cell.length_c   1.000
_cell.angle_alpha   90.00
_cell.angle_beta   90.00
_cell.angle_gamma   90.00
#
_symmetry.space_group_name_H-M   'P 1'
#
loop_
_entity.id
_entity.type
_entity.pdbx_description
1 polymer ?
#
loop_
_entity_poly.entity_id
_entity_poly.type
_entity_poly.pdbx_seq_one_letter_code
_entity_poly.pdbx_strand_id
1 'polypeptide(L)'
;MTAAEQDARRERGRRLGRRISLVIYGVVVAGFTAVCTVQILATVWFPPEAEVAKSCREGLHDLISGVRSARRAAAEETGGEREAVTRFRQALGPGWERRPSVSRLCEGDPEALKALKLVDQLRYAEEHAVRNEAGDLAGLRRRVKALEGTLKPAQPGP
;
A
#
# COMPACT_ATOMS: atom_id res chain seq x y z
N MET A 1 15.87 -32.48 56.82
CA MET A 1 16.11 -31.58 55.67
C MET A 1 16.09 -30.16 56.16
N THR A 2 17.19 -29.43 56.00
CA THR A 2 17.37 -28.11 56.62
C THR A 2 16.88 -26.99 55.69
N ALA A 3 16.44 -25.85 56.25
CA ALA A 3 15.99 -24.69 55.47
C ALA A 3 17.04 -24.22 54.45
N ALA A 4 18.33 -24.36 54.78
CA ALA A 4 19.45 -24.05 53.88
C ALA A 4 19.47 -24.88 52.59
N GLU A 5 19.04 -26.16 52.64
CA GLU A 5 18.93 -27.00 51.44
C GLU A 5 17.76 -26.57 50.54
N GLN A 6 16.69 -26.02 51.12
CA GLN A 6 15.54 -25.52 50.38
C GLN A 6 15.85 -24.19 49.66
N ASP A 7 16.61 -23.28 50.31
CA ASP A 7 17.03 -22.02 49.69
C ASP A 7 18.05 -22.24 48.57
N ALA A 8 19.02 -23.14 48.76
CA ALA A 8 19.97 -23.51 47.71
C ALA A 8 19.30 -24.13 46.47
N ARG A 9 18.21 -24.90 46.64
CA ARG A 9 17.40 -25.43 45.52
C ARG A 9 16.60 -24.33 44.82
N ARG A 10 16.03 -23.37 45.57
CA ARG A 10 15.29 -22.23 45.00
C ARG A 10 16.18 -21.30 44.18
N GLU A 11 17.39 -21.01 44.64
CA GLU A 11 18.35 -20.18 43.88
C GLU A 11 18.82 -20.84 42.59
N ARG A 12 19.12 -22.15 42.62
CA ARG A 12 19.44 -22.93 41.41
C ARG A 12 18.28 -22.92 40.42
N GLY A 13 17.05 -23.08 40.92
CA GLY A 13 15.82 -22.98 40.12
C GLY A 13 15.64 -21.62 39.45
N ARG A 14 15.91 -20.51 40.15
CA ARG A 14 15.86 -19.15 39.58
C ARG A 14 16.90 -18.92 38.48
N ARG A 15 18.12 -19.42 38.66
CA ARG A 15 19.20 -19.29 37.65
C ARG A 15 18.91 -20.14 36.41
N LEU A 16 18.36 -21.34 36.59
CA LEU A 16 17.92 -22.21 35.49
C LEU A 16 16.73 -21.60 34.74
N GLY A 17 15.71 -21.10 35.46
CA GLY A 17 14.56 -20.43 34.87
C GLY A 17 14.93 -19.24 34.00
N ARG A 18 15.88 -18.39 34.47
CA ARG A 18 16.37 -17.24 33.68
C ARG A 18 17.12 -17.65 32.41
N ARG A 19 17.88 -18.74 32.45
CA ARG A 19 18.59 -19.26 31.27
C ARG A 19 17.60 -19.84 30.26
N ILE A 20 16.63 -20.61 30.73
CA ILE A 20 15.59 -21.20 29.87
C ILE A 20 14.77 -20.09 29.20
N SER A 21 14.34 -19.07 29.93
CA SER A 21 13.58 -17.95 29.35
C SER A 21 14.39 -17.19 28.28
N LEU A 22 15.69 -17.00 28.49
CA LEU A 22 16.56 -16.29 27.54
C LEU A 22 16.80 -17.12 26.27
N VAL A 23 16.98 -18.43 26.41
CA VAL A 23 17.10 -19.35 25.27
C VAL A 23 15.81 -19.39 24.47
N ILE A 24 14.66 -19.56 25.13
CA ILE A 24 13.35 -19.58 24.47
C ILE A 24 13.12 -18.26 23.72
N TYR A 25 13.36 -17.13 24.39
CA TYR A 25 13.22 -15.81 23.76
C TYR A 25 14.15 -15.67 22.54
N GLY A 26 15.42 -16.07 22.66
CA GLY A 26 16.37 -16.02 21.56
C GLY A 26 15.94 -16.87 20.37
N VAL A 27 15.44 -18.08 20.61
CA VAL A 27 14.93 -18.97 19.56
C VAL A 27 13.72 -18.37 18.85
N VAL A 28 12.76 -17.81 19.61
CA VAL A 28 11.56 -17.19 19.04
C VAL A 28 11.92 -15.98 18.18
N VAL A 29 12.78 -15.09 18.68
CA VAL A 29 13.19 -13.90 17.93
C VAL A 29 13.98 -14.29 16.69
N ALA A 30 14.97 -15.17 16.81
CA ALA A 30 15.77 -15.62 15.68
C ALA A 30 14.93 -16.33 14.61
N GLY A 31 13.99 -17.19 15.04
CA GLY A 31 13.05 -17.85 14.14
C GLY A 31 12.17 -16.86 13.39
N PHE A 32 11.58 -15.90 14.10
CA PHE A 32 10.78 -14.84 13.49
C PHE A 32 11.59 -14.01 12.48
N THR A 33 12.78 -13.56 12.86
CA THR A 33 13.68 -12.82 11.97
C THR A 33 14.04 -13.63 10.72
N ALA A 34 14.33 -14.92 10.87
CA ALA A 34 14.62 -15.80 9.74
C ALA A 34 13.42 -15.93 8.79
N VAL A 35 12.21 -16.14 9.32
CA VAL A 35 10.98 -16.21 8.51
C VAL A 35 10.75 -14.91 7.74
N CYS A 36 10.85 -13.75 8.42
CA CYS A 36 10.71 -12.46 7.75
C CYS A 36 11.79 -12.24 6.67
N THR A 37 13.04 -12.64 6.94
CA THR A 37 14.13 -12.53 5.97
C THR A 37 13.84 -13.37 4.73
N VAL A 38 13.39 -14.61 4.91
CA VAL A 38 13.03 -15.50 3.80
C VAL A 38 11.85 -14.95 2.99
N GLN A 39 10.82 -14.41 3.64
CA GLN A 39 9.68 -13.80 2.93
C GLN A 39 10.11 -12.61 2.06
N ILE A 40 10.95 -11.72 2.59
CA ILE A 40 11.48 -10.56 1.85
C ILE A 40 12.30 -11.05 0.65
N LEU A 41 13.21 -12.00 0.87
CA LEU A 41 14.03 -12.58 -0.19
C LEU A 41 13.18 -13.28 -1.26
N ALA A 42 12.14 -14.01 -0.86
CA ALA A 42 11.22 -14.68 -1.78
C ALA A 42 10.45 -13.68 -2.65
N THR A 43 10.05 -12.51 -2.12
CA THR A 43 9.38 -11.48 -2.93
C THR A 43 10.31 -10.85 -3.98
N VAL A 44 11.61 -10.76 -3.67
CA VAL A 44 12.61 -10.24 -4.60
C VAL A 44 12.92 -11.25 -5.71
N TRP A 45 13.01 -12.54 -5.39
CA TRP A 45 13.33 -13.58 -6.38
C TRP A 45 12.11 -14.13 -7.13
N PHE A 46 10.94 -14.12 -6.50
CA PHE A 46 9.67 -14.61 -7.04
C PHE A 46 8.58 -13.55 -6.84
N PRO A 47 8.64 -12.43 -7.56
CA PRO A 47 7.56 -11.46 -7.52
C PRO A 47 6.27 -12.15 -7.98
N PRO A 48 5.14 -11.97 -7.27
CA PRO A 48 3.86 -12.49 -7.74
C PRO A 48 3.63 -11.97 -9.16
N GLU A 49 3.34 -12.87 -10.09
CA GLU A 49 3.08 -12.50 -11.48
C GLU A 49 1.79 -11.68 -11.54
N ALA A 50 1.92 -10.36 -11.52
CA ALA A 50 0.85 -9.49 -11.99
C ALA A 50 0.60 -9.87 -13.45
N GLU A 51 -0.66 -10.20 -13.80
CA GLU A 51 -1.04 -10.68 -15.14
C GLU A 51 -0.28 -9.93 -16.24
N VAL A 52 0.45 -10.64 -17.09
CA VAL A 52 1.32 -9.98 -18.07
C VAL A 52 0.45 -9.22 -19.07
N ALA A 53 0.75 -7.94 -19.30
CA ALA A 53 0.09 -7.18 -20.36
C ALA A 53 0.29 -7.91 -21.70
N LYS A 54 -0.75 -8.09 -22.50
CA LYS A 54 -0.67 -8.88 -23.73
C LYS A 54 0.21 -8.22 -24.79
N SER A 55 0.33 -6.89 -24.75
CA SER A 55 1.20 -6.11 -25.63
C SER A 55 1.65 -4.80 -24.97
N CYS A 56 2.76 -4.23 -25.45
CA CYS A 56 3.27 -2.92 -25.00
C CYS A 56 2.21 -1.81 -25.18
N ARG A 57 1.52 -1.77 -26.33
CA ARG A 57 0.52 -0.74 -26.64
C ARG A 57 -0.73 -0.83 -25.76
N GLU A 58 -1.22 -2.05 -25.54
CA GLU A 58 -2.35 -2.30 -24.62
C GLU A 58 -1.95 -1.95 -23.18
N GLY A 59 -0.74 -2.33 -22.75
CA GLY A 59 -0.19 -1.96 -21.46
C GLY A 59 -0.10 -0.44 -21.25
N LEU A 60 0.37 0.31 -22.24
CA LEU A 60 0.40 1.77 -22.20
C LEU A 60 -1.01 2.37 -22.10
N HIS A 61 -1.96 1.85 -22.86
CA HIS A 61 -3.35 2.30 -22.81
C HIS A 61 -3.97 2.05 -21.43
N ASP A 62 -3.73 0.88 -20.85
CA ASP A 62 -4.19 0.52 -19.51
C ASP A 62 -3.60 1.43 -18.44
N LEU A 63 -2.30 1.76 -18.51
CA LEU A 63 -1.65 2.68 -17.58
C LEU A 63 -2.27 4.08 -17.68
N ILE A 64 -2.54 4.59 -18.89
CA ILE A 64 -3.20 5.88 -19.10
C ILE A 64 -4.62 5.87 -18.54
N SER A 65 -5.39 4.82 -18.83
CA SER A 65 -6.75 4.63 -18.33
C SER A 65 -6.77 4.55 -16.80
N GLY A 66 -5.80 3.85 -16.21
CA GLY A 66 -5.60 3.73 -14.77
C GLY A 66 -5.36 5.08 -14.10
N VAL A 67 -4.47 5.93 -14.64
CA VAL A 67 -4.23 7.28 -14.11
C VAL A 67 -5.49 8.15 -14.17
N ARG A 68 -6.23 8.11 -15.29
CA ARG A 68 -7.50 8.86 -15.44
C ARG A 68 -8.57 8.37 -14.47
N SER A 69 -8.69 7.06 -14.27
CA SER A 69 -9.59 6.47 -13.29
C SER A 69 -9.23 6.89 -11.87
N ALA A 70 -7.93 6.81 -11.53
CA ALA A 70 -7.41 7.23 -10.25
C ALA A 70 -7.71 8.69 -9.93
N ARG A 71 -7.57 9.55 -10.95
CA ARG A 71 -7.87 10.96 -10.83
C ARG A 71 -9.34 11.23 -10.51
N ARG A 72 -10.26 10.56 -11.21
CA ARG A 72 -11.71 10.66 -10.93
C ARG A 72 -12.04 10.19 -9.52
N ALA A 73 -11.51 9.04 -9.10
CA ALA A 73 -11.72 8.50 -7.77
C ALA A 73 -11.24 9.46 -6.67
N ALA A 74 -10.12 10.14 -6.87
CA ALA A 74 -9.62 11.15 -5.93
C ALA A 74 -10.45 12.44 -5.92
N ALA A 75 -11.04 12.82 -7.05
CA ALA A 75 -11.91 14.00 -7.15
C ALA A 75 -13.23 13.83 -6.36
N GLU A 76 -13.71 12.60 -6.20
CA GLU A 76 -14.90 12.27 -5.41
C GLU A 76 -14.62 12.27 -3.88
N GLU A 77 -13.35 12.28 -3.48
CA GLU A 77 -12.95 12.25 -2.08
C GLU A 77 -13.16 13.61 -1.38
N THR A 78 -13.61 13.54 -0.12
CA THR A 78 -13.98 14.68 0.73
C THR A 78 -13.22 14.73 2.05
N GLY A 79 -12.49 13.67 2.40
CA GLY A 79 -11.76 13.51 3.65
C GLY A 79 -10.59 14.47 3.85
N GLY A 80 -10.07 15.07 2.79
CA GLY A 80 -8.90 15.95 2.83
C GLY A 80 -7.79 15.46 1.90
N GLU A 81 -6.61 16.08 2.01
CA GLU A 81 -5.45 15.76 1.16
C GLU A 81 -5.03 14.29 1.28
N ARG A 82 -4.87 13.81 2.52
CA ARG A 82 -4.33 12.47 2.78
C ARG A 82 -5.25 11.39 2.23
N GLU A 83 -6.56 11.55 2.44
CA GLU A 83 -7.60 10.65 1.95
C GLU A 83 -7.65 10.69 0.42
N ALA A 84 -7.62 11.87 -0.20
CA ALA A 84 -7.65 12.01 -1.66
C ALA A 84 -6.44 11.36 -2.34
N VAL A 85 -5.23 11.55 -1.79
CA VAL A 85 -4.02 10.88 -2.29
C VAL A 85 -4.06 9.38 -2.06
N THR A 86 -4.56 8.94 -0.91
CA THR A 86 -4.71 7.51 -0.62
C THR A 86 -5.69 6.87 -1.62
N ARG A 87 -6.81 7.55 -1.88
CA ARG A 87 -7.81 7.12 -2.85
C ARG A 87 -7.25 7.08 -4.27
N PHE A 88 -6.48 8.09 -4.67
CA PHE A 88 -5.75 8.10 -5.94
C PHE A 88 -4.84 6.87 -6.07
N ARG A 89 -3.98 6.63 -5.08
CA ARG A 89 -3.03 5.51 -5.08
C ARG A 89 -3.71 4.14 -5.12
N GLN A 90 -4.81 3.98 -4.38
CA GLN A 90 -5.61 2.75 -4.42
C GLN A 90 -6.29 2.56 -5.79
N ALA A 91 -6.77 3.65 -6.39
CA ALA A 91 -7.48 3.62 -7.68
C ALA A 91 -6.56 3.54 -8.91
N LEU A 92 -5.26 3.81 -8.77
CA LEU A 92 -4.26 3.45 -9.79
C LEU A 92 -4.30 1.95 -10.10
N GLY A 93 -4.77 1.15 -9.15
CA GLY A 93 -5.17 -0.24 -9.33
C GLY A 93 -4.03 -1.20 -9.65
N PRO A 94 -4.35 -2.48 -9.92
CA PRO A 94 -3.37 -3.50 -10.30
C PRO A 94 -2.70 -3.20 -11.65
N GLY A 95 -3.29 -2.31 -12.47
CA GLY A 95 -2.69 -1.88 -13.73
C GLY A 95 -1.32 -1.23 -13.53
N TRP A 96 -1.14 -0.49 -12.44
CA TRP A 96 0.16 0.14 -12.15
C TRP A 96 1.20 -0.87 -11.62
N GLU A 97 0.77 -1.96 -10.98
CA GLU A 97 1.65 -3.07 -10.57
C GLU A 97 2.26 -3.77 -11.79
N ARG A 98 1.57 -3.73 -12.94
CA ARG A 98 2.06 -4.26 -14.22
C ARG A 98 3.04 -3.33 -14.95
N ARG A 99 3.28 -2.11 -14.48
CA ARG A 99 4.19 -1.16 -15.15
C ARG A 99 5.58 -1.76 -15.48
N PRO A 100 6.22 -2.58 -14.62
CA PRO A 100 7.47 -3.26 -14.97
C PRO A 100 7.35 -4.26 -16.12
N SER A 101 6.24 -4.99 -16.24
CA SER A 101 6.03 -5.92 -17.36
C SER A 101 5.78 -5.16 -18.67
N VAL A 102 5.01 -4.06 -18.63
CA VAL A 102 4.83 -3.15 -19.77
C VAL A 102 6.17 -2.59 -20.24
N SER A 103 7.03 -2.17 -19.30
CA SER A 103 8.38 -1.69 -19.61
C SER A 103 9.20 -2.69 -20.42
N ARG A 104 9.22 -3.96 -19.99
CA ARG A 104 9.93 -5.05 -20.69
C ARG A 104 9.38 -5.29 -22.10
N LEU A 105 8.05 -5.26 -22.25
CA LEU A 105 7.41 -5.43 -23.56
C LEU A 105 7.72 -4.28 -24.54
N CYS A 106 8.06 -3.10 -24.02
CA CYS A 106 8.37 -1.92 -24.82
C CYS A 106 9.87 -1.76 -25.12
N GLU A 107 10.78 -2.62 -24.62
CA GLU A 107 12.23 -2.43 -24.74
C GLU A 107 12.74 -2.33 -26.20
N GLY A 108 12.05 -2.95 -27.15
CA GLY A 108 12.38 -2.89 -28.58
C GLY A 108 11.79 -1.70 -29.35
N ASP A 109 11.01 -0.82 -28.70
CA ASP A 109 10.32 0.31 -29.33
C ASP A 109 10.67 1.63 -28.60
N PRO A 110 11.60 2.44 -29.14
CA PRO A 110 12.02 3.70 -28.53
C PRO A 110 10.89 4.72 -28.35
N GLU A 111 9.92 4.77 -29.27
CA GLU A 111 8.77 5.66 -29.16
C GLU A 111 7.83 5.20 -28.06
N ALA A 112 7.63 3.89 -27.91
CA ALA A 112 6.85 3.35 -26.81
C ALA A 112 7.51 3.58 -25.44
N LEU A 113 8.84 3.49 -25.33
CA LEU A 113 9.56 3.84 -24.09
C LEU A 113 9.42 5.33 -23.74
N LYS A 114 9.45 6.21 -24.74
CA LYS A 114 9.19 7.64 -24.57
C LYS A 114 7.75 7.88 -24.09
N ALA A 115 6.78 7.20 -24.68
CA ALA A 115 5.39 7.25 -24.24
C ALA A 115 5.25 6.75 -22.79
N LEU A 116 5.89 5.64 -22.42
CA LEU A 116 5.88 5.11 -21.05
C LEU A 116 6.41 6.13 -20.05
N LYS A 117 7.52 6.81 -20.37
CA LYS A 117 8.08 7.87 -19.53
C LYS A 117 7.12 9.04 -19.36
N LEU A 118 6.42 9.45 -20.41
CA LEU A 118 5.39 10.50 -20.33
C LEU A 118 4.22 10.07 -19.44
N VAL A 119 3.83 8.80 -19.47
CA VAL A 119 2.78 8.25 -18.59
C VAL A 119 3.23 8.24 -17.13
N ASP A 120 4.48 7.88 -16.83
CA ASP A 120 5.04 7.98 -15.48
C ASP A 120 5.06 9.43 -14.97
N GLN A 121 5.45 10.38 -15.83
CA GLN A 121 5.43 11.82 -15.52
C GLN A 121 4.01 12.32 -15.27
N LEU A 122 3.05 11.92 -16.11
CA LEU A 122 1.63 12.26 -15.92
C LEU A 122 1.12 11.74 -14.58
N ARG A 123 1.39 10.49 -14.21
CA ARG A 123 1.00 9.93 -12.91
C ARG A 123 1.54 10.77 -11.75
N TYR A 124 2.82 11.15 -11.82
CA TYR A 124 3.44 11.97 -10.79
C TYR A 124 2.80 13.36 -10.69
N ALA A 125 2.58 14.01 -11.84
CA ALA A 125 1.94 15.32 -11.90
C ALA A 125 0.50 15.29 -11.36
N GLU A 126 -0.28 14.27 -11.71
CA GLU A 126 -1.65 14.09 -11.22
C GLU A 126 -1.69 13.84 -9.71
N GLU A 127 -0.78 13.02 -9.16
CA GLU A 127 -0.71 12.84 -7.71
C GLU A 127 -0.40 14.16 -6.99
N HIS A 128 0.48 14.99 -7.58
CA HIS A 128 0.79 16.32 -7.05
C HIS A 128 -0.40 17.28 -7.14
N ALA A 129 -1.11 17.27 -8.27
CA ALA A 129 -2.32 18.07 -8.47
C ALA A 129 -3.42 17.67 -7.47
N VAL A 130 -3.61 16.36 -7.24
CA VAL A 130 -4.55 15.83 -6.23
C VAL A 130 -4.24 16.39 -4.84
N ARG A 131 -2.96 16.49 -4.45
CA ARG A 131 -2.58 17.07 -3.15
C ARG A 131 -3.04 18.52 -3.02
N ASN A 132 -2.68 19.33 -4.02
CA ASN A 132 -2.98 20.75 -4.01
C ASN A 132 -4.50 21.00 -4.01
N GLU A 133 -5.22 20.33 -4.92
CA GLU A 133 -6.67 20.50 -5.03
C GLU A 133 -7.43 19.99 -3.82
N ALA A 134 -6.99 18.89 -3.20
CA ALA A 134 -7.65 18.39 -2.00
C ALA A 134 -7.45 19.34 -0.81
N GLY A 135 -6.31 20.05 -0.74
CA GLY A 135 -6.11 21.14 0.20
C GLY A 135 -7.13 22.27 0.00
N ASP A 136 -7.27 22.74 -1.24
CA ASP A 136 -8.12 23.89 -1.57
C ASP A 136 -9.62 23.57 -1.54
N LEU A 137 -10.01 22.36 -1.97
CA LEU A 137 -11.43 22.01 -2.22
C LEU A 137 -12.09 21.20 -1.10
N ALA A 138 -11.34 20.57 -0.19
CA ALA A 138 -11.94 19.69 0.82
C ALA A 138 -12.93 20.43 1.74
N GLY A 139 -12.60 21.67 2.13
CA GLY A 139 -13.51 22.51 2.92
C GLY A 139 -14.80 22.84 2.18
N LEU A 140 -14.70 23.20 0.89
CA LEU A 140 -15.85 23.54 0.06
C LEU A 140 -16.75 22.32 -0.19
N ARG A 141 -16.17 21.15 -0.51
CA ARG A 141 -16.91 19.90 -0.73
C ARG A 141 -17.70 19.47 0.50
N ARG A 142 -17.14 19.60 1.71
CA ARG A 142 -17.87 19.31 2.96
C ARG A 142 -19.08 20.22 3.15
N ARG A 143 -18.94 21.52 2.86
CA ARG A 143 -20.04 22.48 2.96
C ARG A 143 -21.14 22.19 1.95
N VAL A 144 -20.79 21.90 0.69
CA VAL A 144 -21.76 21.54 -0.35
C VAL A 144 -22.50 20.25 0.00
N LYS A 145 -21.78 19.21 0.45
CA LYS A 145 -22.40 17.93 0.86
C LYS A 145 -23.36 18.10 2.04
N ALA A 146 -23.03 18.98 3.00
CA ALA A 146 -23.95 19.32 4.09
C ALA A 146 -25.21 20.02 3.56
N LEU A 147 -25.06 20.93 2.59
CA LEU A 147 -26.19 21.62 1.96
C LEU A 147 -27.09 20.65 1.17
N GLU A 148 -26.51 19.73 0.40
CA GLU A 148 -27.27 18.69 -0.31
C GLU A 148 -28.12 17.84 0.65
N GLY A 149 -27.58 17.50 1.82
CA GLY A 149 -28.32 16.79 2.86
C GLY A 149 -29.55 17.57 3.38
N THR A 150 -29.45 18.90 3.43
CA THR A 150 -30.57 19.76 3.85
C THR A 150 -31.60 20.01 2.74
N LEU A 151 -31.18 19.97 1.47
CA LEU A 151 -32.05 20.22 0.31
C LEU A 151 -32.78 18.97 -0.18
N LYS A 152 -32.37 17.77 0.25
CA LYS A 152 -33.04 16.53 -0.13
C LYS A 152 -34.46 16.51 0.45
N PRO A 153 -35.53 16.60 -0.37
CA PRO A 153 -36.89 16.57 0.15
C PRO A 153 -37.13 15.25 0.87
N ALA A 154 -37.85 15.28 1.99
CA ALA A 154 -38.30 14.08 2.69
C ALA A 154 -39.03 13.20 1.68
N GLN A 155 -38.48 12.02 1.38
CA GLN A 155 -39.20 11.08 0.54
C GLN A 155 -40.53 10.73 1.24
N PRO A 156 -41.68 10.87 0.56
CA PRO A 156 -42.92 10.34 1.09
C PRO A 156 -42.76 8.82 1.17
N GLY A 157 -42.87 8.29 2.40
CA GLY A 157 -42.86 6.85 2.65
C GLY A 157 -44.05 6.16 1.96
N PRO A 158 -43.92 4.85 1.67
CA PRO A 158 -44.98 4.07 1.03
C PRO A 158 -46.28 4.04 1.85
#